data_AF-A0A2V7CD06-F1
#
_entry.id   AF-A0A2V7CD06-F1
#
_cell.length_a   1.000
_cell.length_b   1.000
_cell.length_c   1.000
_cell.angle_alpha   90.00
_cell.angle_beta   90.00
_cell.angle_gamma   90.00
#
_symmetry.space_group_name_H-M   'P 1'
#
loop_
_entity.id
_entity.type
_entity.pdbx_description
1 polymer ?
#
loop_
_entity_poly.entity_id
_entity_poly.type
_entity_poly.pdbx_seq_one_letter_code
_entity_poly.pdbx_strand_id
1 'polypeptide(L)' 'MKRSHQHLAGPVVDERALARALQDKRLAGAAVDVWEREPVATDNPLLKVDNVVASSRAGR' A
#
# COMPACT_ATOMS: atom_id res chain seq x y z
N MET A 1 3.68 28.27 -2.00
CA MET A 1 4.61 27.36 -1.29
C MET A 1 3.85 26.08 -0.94
N LYS A 2 4.04 25.01 -1.72
CA LYS A 2 3.38 23.72 -1.44
C LYS A 2 4.05 23.15 -0.18
N ARG A 3 3.32 23.14 0.94
CA ARG A 3 3.81 22.47 2.15
C ARG A 3 3.78 20.98 1.87
N SER A 4 4.95 20.46 1.50
CA SER A 4 5.29 19.05 1.45
C SER A 4 5.04 18.45 2.83
N HIS A 5 3.85 17.92 3.07
CA HIS A 5 3.60 16.99 4.17
C HIS A 5 4.18 15.64 3.74
N GLN A 6 5.50 15.55 3.67
CA GLN A 6 6.23 14.30 3.48
C GLN A 6 7.07 14.09 4.73
N HIS A 7 6.45 13.54 5.76
CA HIS A 7 7.19 13.03 6.90
C HIS A 7 6.40 11.91 7.54
N LEU A 8 6.72 10.68 7.12
CA LEU A 8 6.66 9.42 7.87
C LEU A 8 7.10 8.32 6.89
N ALA A 9 8.40 7.99 6.96
CA ALA A 9 9.10 6.87 6.28
C ALA A 9 8.77 6.63 4.79
N GLY A 10 9.77 6.81 3.91
CA GLY A 10 9.68 6.26 2.54
C GLY A 10 9.36 4.77 2.56
N PRO A 11 8.76 4.22 1.49
CA PRO A 11 8.22 2.86 1.49
C PRO A 11 9.30 1.85 1.87
N VAL A 12 9.17 1.27 3.06
CA VAL A 12 10.01 0.14 3.50
C VAL A 12 9.64 -1.12 2.70
N VAL A 13 8.46 -1.13 2.09
CA VAL A 13 7.86 -2.26 1.39
C VAL A 13 7.64 -1.89 -0.06
N ASP A 14 8.19 -2.69 -0.98
CA ASP A 14 7.83 -2.67 -2.40
C ASP A 14 6.43 -3.31 -2.56
N GLU A 15 5.44 -2.50 -2.92
CA GLU A 15 4.04 -2.92 -3.05
C GLU A 15 3.84 -4.03 -4.10
N ARG A 16 4.65 -4.03 -5.17
CA ARG A 16 4.58 -5.06 -6.22
C ARG A 16 5.16 -6.38 -5.74
N ALA A 17 6.28 -6.33 -5.02
CA ALA A 17 6.89 -7.52 -4.42
C ALA A 17 5.97 -8.13 -3.35
N LEU A 18 5.33 -7.29 -2.53
CA LEU A 18 4.34 -7.73 -1.55
C LEU A 18 3.13 -8.39 -2.24
N ALA A 19 2.56 -7.76 -3.26
CA ALA A 19 1.44 -8.32 -4.00
C ALA A 19 1.78 -9.70 -4.60
N ARG A 20 2.97 -9.85 -5.19
CA ARG A 20 3.45 -11.15 -5.69
C ARG A 20 3.58 -12.18 -4.58
N ALA A 21 4.19 -11.83 -3.44
CA ALA A 21 4.35 -12.74 -2.33
C ALA A 21 3.00 -13.24 -1.76
N LEU A 22 1.97 -12.39 -1.77
CA LEU A 22 0.62 -12.75 -1.37
C LEU A 22 -0.07 -13.64 -2.41
N GLN A 23 0.05 -13.30 -3.70
CA GLN A 23 -0.49 -14.10 -4.81
C GLN A 23 0.13 -15.49 -4.88
N ASP A 24 1.45 -15.58 -4.66
CA ASP A 24 2.20 -16.84 -4.59
C ASP A 24 1.92 -17.62 -3.30
N LYS A 25 1.03 -17.14 -2.43
CA LYS A 25 0.69 -17.71 -1.11
C LYS A 25 1.91 -17.91 -0.20
N ARG A 26 2.97 -17.14 -0.41
CA ARG A 26 4.15 -17.11 0.49
C ARG A 26 3.84 -16.36 1.77
N LEU A 27 2.87 -15.45 1.71
CA LEU A 27 2.32 -14.73 2.85
C LEU A 27 0.82 -15.03 2.95
N ALA A 28 0.34 -15.20 4.19
CA ALA A 28 -1.07 -15.51 4.46
C ALA A 28 -1.99 -14.29 4.29
N GLY A 29 -1.46 -13.07 4.44
CA GLY A 29 -2.20 -11.82 4.27
C GLY A 29 -1.36 -10.59 4.64
N ALA A 30 -1.86 -9.40 4.35
CA ALA A 30 -1.24 -8.14 4.74
C ALA A 30 -2.28 -7.07 5.11
N ALA A 31 -1.93 -6.20 6.06
CA ALA A 31 -2.69 -4.98 6.37
C ALA A 31 -1.85 -3.77 6.00
N VAL A 32 -2.40 -2.87 5.18
CA VAL A 32 -1.69 -1.70 4.64
C VAL A 32 -2.48 -0.44 4.97
N ASP A 33 -1.86 0.51 5.67
CA ASP A 33 -2.44 1.83 6.04
C ASP A 33 -1.63 3.02 5.49
N VAL A 34 -0.46 2.75 4.90
CA VAL A 34 0.46 3.75 4.33
C VAL A 34 0.85 3.30 2.92
N TRP A 35 0.81 4.22 1.97
CA TRP A 35 0.95 3.95 0.54
C TRP A 35 2.09 4.77 -0.06
N GLU A 36 2.73 4.25 -1.11
CA GLU A 36 3.78 4.99 -1.82
C GLU A 36 3.28 6.30 -2.42
N ARG A 37 2.06 6.25 -2.94
CA ARG A 37 1.35 7.39 -3.51
C ARG A 37 -0.01 7.50 -2.85
N GLU A 38 -0.31 8.70 -2.37
CA GLU A 38 -1.63 9.02 -1.82
C GLU A 38 -2.26 10.17 -2.63
N PRO A 39 -3.51 10.02 -3.13
CA PRO A 39 -4.40 8.86 -3.02
C PRO A 39 -3.89 7.61 -3.74
N VAL A 40 -4.30 6.43 -3.26
CA VAL A 40 -3.95 5.14 -3.87
C VAL A 40 -4.46 5.09 -5.31
N ALA A 41 -3.58 4.73 -6.23
CA ALA A 41 -3.97 4.54 -7.62
C ALA A 41 -4.89 3.31 -7.73
N THR A 42 -6.01 3.43 -8.45
CA THR A 42 -7.00 2.35 -8.60
C THR A 42 -6.44 1.09 -9.28
N ASP A 43 -5.32 1.22 -9.99
CA ASP A 43 -4.61 0.11 -10.64
C ASP A 43 -3.58 -0.57 -9.73
N ASN A 44 -3.40 -0.11 -8.48
CA ASN A 44 -2.46 -0.67 -7.52
C ASN A 44 -2.70 -2.19 -7.33
N PRO A 45 -1.66 -3.03 -7.46
CA PRO A 45 -1.80 -4.48 -7.39
C PRO A 45 -2.31 -4.98 -6.04
N LEU A 46 -2.00 -4.30 -4.93
CA LEU A 46 -2.44 -4.71 -3.59
C LEU A 46 -3.95 -4.61 -3.40
N LEU A 47 -4.63 -3.73 -4.15
CA LEU A 47 -6.10 -3.63 -4.13
C LEU A 47 -6.80 -4.81 -4.83
N LYS A 48 -6.05 -5.64 -5.55
CA LYS A 48 -6.56 -6.79 -6.33
C LYS A 48 -6.27 -8.13 -5.65
N VAL A 49 -5.76 -8.11 -4.43
CA VAL A 49 -5.35 -9.31 -3.68
C VAL A 49 -6.36 -9.55 -2.55
N ASP A 50 -7.02 -10.72 -2.59
CA ASP A 50 -8.16 -11.02 -1.71
C ASP A 50 -7.83 -11.03 -0.20
N ASN A 51 -6.58 -11.34 0.16
CA ASN A 51 -6.09 -11.42 1.53
C ASN A 51 -5.35 -10.15 1.99
N VAL A 52 -5.69 -8.99 1.39
CA VAL A 52 -5.20 -7.67 1.81
C VAL A 52 -6.32 -6.88 2.47
N VAL A 53 -6.05 -6.35 3.67
CA VAL A 53 -6.87 -5.32 4.30
C VAL A 53 -6.23 -3.97 3.99
N ALA A 54 -6.89 -3.19 3.15
CA ALA A 54 -6.46 -1.85 2.77
C ALA A 54 -7.21 -0.80 3.59
N SER A 55 -6.46 0.05 4.29
CA SER A 55 -6.94 1.27 4.93
C SER A 55 -6.16 2.44 4.34
N SER A 56 -6.77 3.62 4.27
CA SER A 56 -6.07 4.84 3.88
C SER A 56 -6.24 5.87 4.98
N ARG A 57 -5.13 6.41 5.47
CA ARG A 57 -5.14 7.53 6.40
C ARG A 57 -5.59 8.85 5.75
N ALA A 58 -5.69 8.89 4.41
CA ALA A 58 -6.37 9.92 3.64
C ALA A 58 -7.90 9.91 3.86
N GLY A 59 -8.32 10.12 5.10
CA GLY A 59 -9.69 10.42 5.46
C GLY A 59 -9.84 11.90 5.82
N ARG A 60 -9.51 12.84 4.92
CA ARG A 60 -9.98 14.24 4.85
C ARG A 60 -9.78 14.83 3.46
#